data_AF-A0A272ERW5-F1
#
_entry.id   AF-A0A272ERW5-F1
#
_cell.length_a   1.000
_cell.length_b   1.000
_cell.length_c   1.000
_cell.angle_alpha   90.00
_cell.angle_beta   90.00
_cell.angle_gamma   90.00
#
_symmetry.space_group_name_H-M   'P 1'
#
loop_
_entity.id
_entity.type
_entity.pdbx_description
1 polymer ?
#
loop_
_entity_poly.entity_id
_entity_poly.type
_entity_poly.pdbx_seq_one_letter_code
_entity_poly.pdbx_strand_id
1 'polypeptide(L)'
;MPTLKHRAVSRLIRPCLCLISLCFLNGCAALAVSLAGAGAGAGLSHKMGSTASRTFSAPMGQVDGAILLAGRKLQLQVESVESTENVQTTHAKVADLDIVMELETLSPSLTRVSVTARKDFFRNDLATAQEIVTQVEQALHTLASGTPQTGGARVSPAGFPPTTADGASMRNPKSGAKLARNAI
;
A
#
# COMPACT_ATOMS: atom_id res chain seq x y z
N MET A 1 76.03 -16.54 3.38
CA MET A 1 75.16 -15.62 2.61
C MET A 1 73.69 -16.07 2.76
N PRO A 2 72.95 -15.58 3.77
CA PRO A 2 71.52 -15.86 3.92
C PRO A 2 70.68 -14.92 3.05
N THR A 3 69.65 -15.50 2.44
CA THR A 3 68.94 -15.01 1.27
C THR A 3 67.88 -13.96 1.61
N LEU A 4 67.90 -12.87 0.83
CA LEU A 4 67.05 -11.67 0.87
C LEU A 4 65.52 -11.92 0.73
N LYS A 5 65.08 -13.19 0.58
CA LYS A 5 63.73 -13.57 0.15
C LYS A 5 62.67 -13.52 1.26
N HIS A 6 63.07 -13.65 2.54
CA HIS A 6 62.10 -13.80 3.65
C HIS A 6 61.45 -12.48 4.11
N ARG A 7 62.08 -11.32 3.83
CA ARG A 7 61.55 -10.00 4.24
C ARG A 7 60.47 -9.45 3.30
N ALA A 8 60.40 -9.92 2.05
CA ALA A 8 59.43 -9.45 1.06
C ALA A 8 58.05 -10.10 1.25
N VAL A 9 58.01 -11.40 1.55
CA VAL A 9 56.77 -12.16 1.75
C VAL A 9 55.99 -11.64 2.98
N SER A 10 56.68 -11.33 4.07
CA SER A 10 56.08 -10.76 5.29
C SER A 10 55.46 -9.36 5.10
N ARG A 11 55.96 -8.55 4.17
CA ARG A 11 55.47 -7.19 3.92
C ARG A 11 54.23 -7.15 3.03
N LEU A 12 53.98 -8.21 2.27
CA LEU A 12 52.82 -8.32 1.36
C LEU A 12 51.63 -9.07 1.97
N ILE A 13 51.86 -9.90 2.98
CA ILE A 13 50.79 -10.63 3.71
C ILE A 13 49.97 -9.68 4.60
N ARG A 14 50.61 -8.67 5.19
CA ARG A 14 49.97 -7.71 6.10
C ARG A 14 48.85 -6.85 5.44
N PRO A 15 49.04 -6.27 4.24
CA PRO A 15 47.95 -5.55 3.57
C PRO A 15 46.82 -6.47 3.08
N CYS A 16 47.12 -7.69 2.63
CA CYS A 16 46.09 -8.67 2.26
C CYS A 16 45.23 -9.09 3.44
N LEU A 17 45.83 -9.32 4.62
CA LEU A 17 45.11 -9.70 5.83
C LEU A 17 44.21 -8.56 6.34
N CYS A 18 44.67 -7.30 6.23
CA CYS A 18 43.84 -6.13 6.54
C CYS A 18 42.67 -5.97 5.55
N LEU A 19 42.91 -6.12 4.24
CA LEU A 19 41.86 -6.04 3.21
C LEU A 19 40.77 -7.11 3.38
N ILE A 20 41.16 -8.34 3.72
CA ILE A 20 40.23 -9.44 4.00
C ILE A 20 39.42 -9.15 5.27
N SER A 21 40.05 -8.59 6.32
CA SER A 21 39.36 -8.21 7.56
C SER A 21 38.33 -7.09 7.37
N LEU A 22 38.56 -6.14 6.43
CA LEU A 22 37.58 -5.08 6.13
C LEU A 22 36.34 -5.60 5.40
N CYS A 23 36.45 -6.68 4.63
CA CYS A 23 35.29 -7.30 3.96
C CYS A 23 34.32 -7.98 4.93
N PHE A 24 34.78 -8.48 6.07
CA PHE A 24 33.94 -9.18 7.05
C PHE A 24 33.15 -8.25 7.99
N LEU A 25 33.43 -6.95 8.04
CA LEU A 25 32.70 -6.00 8.92
C LEU A 25 31.49 -5.32 8.25
N ASN A 26 31.30 -5.45 6.93
CA ASN A 26 30.18 -4.80 6.22
C ASN A 26 28.91 -5.67 6.12
N GLY A 27 28.90 -6.87 6.73
CA GLY A 27 27.82 -7.85 6.57
C GLY A 27 26.51 -7.55 7.30
N CYS A 28 26.52 -6.77 8.39
CA CYS A 28 25.30 -6.53 9.18
C CYS A 28 24.55 -5.24 8.83
N ALA A 29 25.15 -4.31 8.07
CA ALA A 29 24.47 -3.07 7.66
C ALA A 29 23.69 -3.23 6.34
N ALA A 30 24.03 -4.23 5.51
CA ALA A 30 23.38 -4.45 4.21
C ALA A 30 21.90 -4.89 4.34
N LEU A 31 21.52 -5.53 5.44
CA LEU A 31 20.13 -5.98 5.64
C LEU A 31 19.16 -4.86 6.04
N ALA A 32 19.66 -3.76 6.63
CA ALA A 32 18.82 -2.63 7.01
C ALA A 32 18.41 -1.77 5.80
N VAL A 33 19.29 -1.63 4.81
CA VAL A 33 19.03 -0.82 3.60
C VAL A 33 18.02 -1.50 2.67
N SER A 34 18.03 -2.83 2.58
CA SER A 34 17.03 -3.56 1.78
C SER A 34 15.61 -3.41 2.33
N LEU A 35 15.43 -3.27 3.65
CA LEU A 35 14.09 -3.12 4.23
C LEU A 35 13.54 -1.69 4.07
N ALA A 36 14.41 -0.67 4.09
CA ALA A 36 14.01 0.72 3.83
C ALA A 36 13.68 0.98 2.35
N GLY A 37 14.20 0.18 1.42
CA GLY A 37 13.93 0.30 -0.02
C GLY A 37 12.78 -0.57 -0.56
N ALA A 38 12.40 -1.64 0.16
CA ALA A 38 11.41 -2.61 -0.33
C ALA A 38 9.94 -2.20 -0.12
N GLY A 39 9.67 -1.15 0.66
CA GLY A 39 8.30 -0.74 1.02
C GLY A 39 7.52 -0.02 -0.08
N ALA A 40 8.19 0.61 -1.05
CA ALA A 40 7.53 1.49 -2.03
C ALA A 40 6.96 0.75 -3.26
N GLY A 41 7.26 -0.54 -3.45
CA GLY A 41 6.92 -1.27 -4.68
C GLY A 41 5.90 -2.40 -4.55
N ALA A 42 5.60 -2.88 -3.34
CA ALA A 42 4.83 -4.12 -3.14
C ALA A 42 3.31 -4.00 -3.37
N GLY A 43 2.81 -2.80 -3.72
CA GLY A 43 1.37 -2.52 -3.86
C GLY A 43 0.84 -2.44 -5.29
N LEU A 44 1.68 -2.59 -6.30
CA LEU A 44 1.28 -2.45 -7.71
C LEU A 44 1.03 -3.81 -8.35
N SER A 45 -0.22 -4.10 -8.69
CA SER A 45 -0.56 -5.29 -9.47
C SER A 45 -0.29 -5.00 -10.94
N HIS A 46 0.83 -5.49 -11.45
CA HIS A 46 1.12 -5.50 -12.89
C HIS A 46 0.16 -6.47 -13.59
N LYS A 47 -0.95 -5.97 -14.11
CA LYS A 47 -1.61 -6.68 -15.21
C LYS A 47 -0.66 -6.66 -16.40
N MET A 48 -0.56 -7.78 -17.12
CA MET A 48 0.15 -7.87 -18.40
C MET A 48 -0.53 -6.90 -19.38
N GLY A 49 -0.11 -5.65 -19.37
CA GLY A 49 -0.85 -4.53 -19.93
C GLY A 49 -0.23 -3.21 -19.51
N SER A 50 -0.36 -2.22 -20.35
CA SER A 50 0.21 -0.88 -20.27
C SER A 50 -0.36 0.04 -19.17
N THR A 51 -0.85 -0.55 -18.08
CA THR A 51 -1.67 0.13 -17.07
C THR A 51 -1.09 -0.15 -15.70
N ALA A 52 -0.90 0.90 -14.90
CA ALA A 52 -0.51 0.78 -13.50
C ALA A 52 -1.78 0.69 -12.64
N SER A 53 -1.89 -0.31 -11.75
CA SER A 53 -3.08 -0.48 -10.92
C SER A 53 -2.73 -0.75 -9.46
N ARG A 54 -3.51 -0.15 -8.55
CA ARG A 54 -3.40 -0.33 -7.10
C ARG A 54 -4.77 -0.27 -6.44
N THR A 55 -4.94 -1.08 -5.39
CA THR A 55 -6.13 -1.01 -4.53
C THR A 55 -5.80 -0.24 -3.26
N PHE A 56 -6.65 0.73 -2.92
CA PHE A 56 -6.55 1.54 -1.72
C PHE A 56 -7.63 1.16 -0.73
N SER A 57 -7.27 1.13 0.55
CA SER A 57 -8.20 0.94 1.66
C SER A 57 -8.87 2.25 2.06
N ALA A 58 -9.55 2.88 1.10
CA ALA A 58 -10.31 4.11 1.28
C ALA A 58 -11.55 4.12 0.37
N PRO A 59 -12.65 4.80 0.75
CA PRO A 59 -13.82 4.99 -0.11
C PRO A 59 -13.49 5.82 -1.36
N MET A 60 -14.27 5.63 -2.44
CA MET A 60 -14.04 6.28 -3.74
C MET A 60 -13.90 7.79 -3.64
N GLY A 61 -14.75 8.48 -2.85
CA GLY A 61 -14.67 9.94 -2.70
C GLY A 61 -13.36 10.45 -2.07
N GLN A 62 -12.74 9.67 -1.18
CA GLN A 62 -11.42 10.04 -0.63
C GLN A 62 -10.31 9.83 -1.66
N VAL A 63 -10.40 8.75 -2.43
CA VAL A 63 -9.45 8.44 -3.50
C VAL A 63 -9.55 9.46 -4.65
N ASP A 64 -10.76 9.88 -5.01
CA ASP A 64 -11.00 10.93 -5.99
C ASP A 64 -10.38 12.28 -5.54
N GLY A 65 -10.60 12.67 -4.29
CA GLY A 65 -9.96 13.85 -3.71
C GLY A 65 -8.42 13.78 -3.76
N ALA A 66 -7.84 12.60 -3.54
CA ALA A 66 -6.40 12.38 -3.66
C ALA A 66 -5.92 12.43 -5.11
N ILE A 67 -6.71 11.93 -6.07
CA ILE A 67 -6.44 12.05 -7.51
C ILE A 67 -6.43 13.52 -7.94
N LEU A 68 -7.39 14.32 -7.49
CA LEU A 68 -7.41 15.76 -7.78
C LEU A 68 -6.22 16.50 -7.14
N LEU A 69 -5.79 16.10 -5.94
CA LEU A 69 -4.60 16.67 -5.30
C LEU A 69 -3.31 16.28 -6.04
N ALA A 70 -3.15 14.99 -6.36
CA ALA A 70 -2.02 14.49 -7.13
C ALA A 70 -1.98 15.10 -8.53
N GLY A 71 -3.13 15.19 -9.21
CA GLY A 71 -3.29 15.79 -10.52
C GLY A 71 -2.85 17.24 -10.54
N ARG A 72 -3.22 18.04 -9.53
CA ARG A 72 -2.73 19.42 -9.40
C ARG A 72 -1.21 19.50 -9.20
N LYS A 73 -0.63 18.62 -8.36
CA LYS A 73 0.84 18.57 -8.14
C LYS A 73 1.59 18.22 -9.43
N LEU A 74 1.02 17.31 -10.21
CA LEU A 74 1.58 16.83 -11.48
C LEU A 74 1.17 17.66 -12.71
N GLN A 75 0.38 18.73 -12.50
CA GLN A 75 -0.13 19.60 -13.57
C GLN A 75 -0.94 18.84 -14.64
N LEU A 76 -1.68 17.81 -14.23
CA LEU A 76 -2.62 17.11 -15.09
C LEU A 76 -3.82 18.02 -15.38
N GLN A 77 -4.11 18.25 -16.66
CA GLN A 77 -5.27 19.02 -17.12
C GLN A 77 -6.43 18.07 -17.29
N VAL A 78 -7.41 18.10 -16.37
CA VAL A 78 -8.60 17.25 -16.45
C VAL A 78 -9.52 17.77 -17.57
N GLU A 79 -9.84 16.90 -18.52
CA GLU A 79 -10.69 17.21 -19.68
C GLU A 79 -12.14 16.78 -19.44
N SER A 80 -12.33 15.57 -18.90
CA SER A 80 -13.65 15.04 -18.59
C SER A 80 -13.61 14.08 -17.41
N VAL A 81 -14.75 13.97 -16.74
CA VAL A 81 -15.00 12.96 -15.71
C VAL A 81 -16.33 12.29 -16.06
N GLU A 82 -16.29 10.98 -16.19
CA GLU A 82 -17.43 10.13 -16.46
C GLU A 82 -17.66 9.25 -15.23
N SER A 83 -18.89 9.19 -14.73
CA SER A 83 -19.22 8.40 -13.54
C SER A 83 -20.38 7.46 -13.84
N THR A 84 -20.17 6.19 -13.53
CA THR A 84 -21.17 5.12 -13.55
C THR A 84 -21.41 4.65 -12.10
N GLU A 85 -22.29 3.69 -11.87
CA GLU A 85 -22.67 3.20 -10.53
C GLU A 85 -21.48 2.81 -9.64
N ASN A 86 -20.47 2.14 -10.19
CA ASN A 86 -19.32 1.62 -9.42
C ASN A 86 -17.95 2.05 -9.97
N VAL A 87 -17.94 2.81 -11.07
CA VAL A 87 -16.72 3.19 -11.80
C VAL A 87 -16.76 4.67 -12.12
N GLN A 88 -15.66 5.37 -11.85
CA GLN A 88 -15.42 6.74 -12.27
C GLN A 88 -14.17 6.79 -13.16
N THR A 89 -14.31 7.33 -14.36
CA THR A 89 -13.22 7.49 -15.31
C THR A 89 -12.91 8.97 -15.48
N THR A 90 -11.65 9.34 -15.24
CA THR A 90 -11.15 10.71 -15.41
C THR A 90 -10.16 10.74 -16.58
N HIS A 91 -10.45 11.57 -17.57
CA HIS A 91 -9.57 11.84 -18.69
C HIS A 91 -8.79 13.12 -18.41
N ALA A 92 -7.48 13.06 -18.54
CA ALA A 92 -6.60 14.20 -18.34
C ALA A 92 -5.45 14.19 -19.34
N LYS A 93 -4.78 15.34 -19.50
CA LYS A 93 -3.56 15.47 -20.30
C LYS A 93 -2.42 16.09 -19.54
N VAL A 94 -1.21 15.69 -19.88
CA VAL A 94 0.03 16.35 -19.43
C VAL A 94 1.10 16.22 -20.50
N ALA A 95 1.68 17.35 -20.91
CA ALA A 95 2.56 17.42 -22.07
C ALA A 95 1.92 16.69 -23.28
N ASP A 96 2.60 15.67 -23.83
CA ASP A 96 2.13 14.87 -24.97
C ASP A 96 1.47 13.55 -24.52
N LEU A 97 1.06 13.42 -23.25
CA LEU A 97 0.47 12.21 -22.71
C LEU A 97 -1.03 12.36 -22.46
N ASP A 98 -1.82 11.44 -23.02
CA ASP A 98 -3.22 11.20 -22.66
C ASP A 98 -3.27 10.27 -21.44
N ILE A 99 -3.79 10.79 -20.33
CA ILE A 99 -3.94 10.09 -19.07
C ILE A 99 -5.39 9.66 -18.89
N VAL A 100 -5.60 8.38 -18.63
CA VAL A 100 -6.91 7.83 -18.22
C VAL A 100 -6.75 7.21 -16.85
N MET A 101 -7.56 7.69 -15.90
CA MET A 101 -7.61 7.20 -14.53
C MET A 101 -8.98 6.62 -14.25
N GLU A 102 -9.04 5.33 -13.93
CA GLU A 102 -10.27 4.62 -13.59
C GLU A 102 -10.28 4.29 -12.10
N LEU A 103 -11.32 4.70 -11.40
CA LEU A 103 -11.60 4.32 -10.03
C LEU A 103 -12.73 3.31 -10.04
N GLU A 104 -12.49 2.12 -9.52
CA GLU A 104 -13.48 1.05 -9.38
C GLU A 104 -13.74 0.81 -7.88
N THR A 105 -15.00 0.93 -7.47
CA THR A 105 -15.41 0.59 -6.10
C THR A 105 -15.52 -0.92 -5.97
N LEU A 106 -14.62 -1.54 -5.18
CA LEU A 106 -14.65 -2.97 -4.88
C LEU A 106 -15.48 -3.28 -3.64
N SER A 107 -15.50 -2.36 -2.68
CA SER A 107 -16.35 -2.38 -1.49
C SER A 107 -16.50 -0.94 -0.96
N PRO A 108 -17.39 -0.66 0.02
CA PRO A 108 -17.51 0.67 0.61
C PRO A 108 -16.21 1.27 1.19
N SER A 109 -15.21 0.42 1.45
CA SER A 109 -13.90 0.81 2.00
C SER A 109 -12.71 0.45 1.11
N LEU A 110 -12.95 -0.12 -0.08
CA LEU A 110 -11.90 -0.53 -1.02
C LEU A 110 -12.18 0.04 -2.40
N THR A 111 -11.24 0.83 -2.91
CA THR A 111 -11.30 1.38 -4.27
C THR A 111 -10.02 1.01 -5.01
N ARG A 112 -10.17 0.44 -6.20
CA ARG A 112 -9.06 0.20 -7.12
C ARG A 112 -8.89 1.40 -8.04
N VAL A 113 -7.66 1.84 -8.21
CA VAL A 113 -7.26 2.85 -9.18
C VAL A 113 -6.45 2.16 -10.26
N SER A 114 -6.79 2.43 -11.52
CA SER A 114 -6.03 2.00 -12.69
C SER A 114 -5.69 3.23 -13.52
N VAL A 115 -4.40 3.42 -13.84
CA VAL A 115 -3.90 4.56 -14.59
C VAL A 115 -3.23 4.07 -15.86
N THR A 116 -3.61 4.66 -16.98
CA THR A 116 -2.96 4.46 -18.27
C THR A 116 -2.46 5.81 -18.77
N ALA A 117 -1.16 5.92 -19.06
CA ALA A 117 -0.58 7.07 -19.74
C ALA A 117 -0.23 6.65 -21.17
N ARG A 118 -0.86 7.27 -22.16
CA ARG A 118 -0.63 7.00 -23.59
C ARG A 118 0.10 8.17 -24.22
N LYS A 119 1.13 7.87 -25.01
CA LYS A 119 1.82 8.87 -25.84
C LYS A 119 1.26 8.92 -27.25
N ASP A 120 0.98 7.74 -27.81
CA ASP A 120 0.39 7.55 -29.13
C ASP A 120 -0.55 6.33 -29.07
N PHE A 121 -1.29 6.06 -30.16
CA PHE A 121 -2.21 4.91 -30.27
C PHE A 121 -1.60 3.54 -29.91
N PHE A 122 -0.29 3.37 -30.05
CA PHE A 122 0.40 2.08 -29.81
C PHE A 122 1.44 2.13 -28.68
N ARG A 123 1.66 3.28 -28.04
CA ARG A 123 2.76 3.46 -27.07
C ARG A 123 2.26 4.05 -25.78
N ASN A 124 2.50 3.31 -24.71
CA ASN A 124 2.08 3.69 -23.37
C ASN A 124 3.30 3.86 -22.48
N ASP A 125 3.24 4.86 -21.61
CA ASP A 125 4.29 5.17 -20.66
C ASP A 125 3.91 4.60 -19.29
N LEU A 126 4.32 3.35 -19.05
CA LEU A 126 4.05 2.68 -17.79
C LEU A 126 4.72 3.40 -16.62
N ALA A 127 5.94 3.92 -16.79
CA ALA A 127 6.67 4.58 -15.71
C ALA A 127 5.92 5.81 -15.20
N THR A 128 5.39 6.63 -16.13
CA THR A 128 4.55 7.76 -15.78
C THR A 128 3.26 7.33 -15.09
N ALA A 129 2.60 6.26 -15.57
CA ALA A 129 1.41 5.74 -14.91
C ALA A 129 1.69 5.25 -13.47
N GLN A 130 2.83 4.59 -13.22
CA GLN A 130 3.23 4.14 -11.89
C GLN A 130 3.50 5.31 -10.94
N GLU A 131 4.15 6.36 -11.44
CA GLU A 131 4.39 7.58 -10.66
C GLU A 131 3.08 8.26 -10.28
N ILE A 132 2.11 8.38 -11.20
CA ILE A 132 0.79 8.93 -10.89
C ILE A 132 0.13 8.14 -9.76
N VAL A 133 0.10 6.81 -9.83
CA VAL A 133 -0.46 5.97 -8.74
C VAL A 133 0.27 6.21 -7.41
N THR A 134 1.59 6.37 -7.44
CA THR A 134 2.41 6.67 -6.25
C THR A 134 2.07 8.04 -5.66
N GLN A 135 1.86 9.06 -6.49
CA GLN A 135 1.45 10.39 -6.05
C GLN A 135 0.04 10.40 -5.47
N VAL A 136 -0.87 9.57 -6.00
CA VAL A 136 -2.22 9.38 -5.44
C VAL A 136 -2.13 8.79 -4.04
N GLU A 137 -1.28 7.79 -3.81
CA GLU A 137 -1.03 7.25 -2.47
C GLU A 137 -0.52 8.31 -1.50
N GLN A 138 0.49 9.09 -1.92
CA GLN A 138 1.04 10.17 -1.09
C GLN A 138 0.00 11.25 -0.78
N ALA A 139 -0.85 11.58 -1.77
CA ALA A 139 -1.95 12.51 -1.59
C ALA A 139 -3.00 11.97 -0.60
N LEU A 140 -3.35 10.69 -0.66
CA LEU A 140 -4.24 10.03 0.32
C LEU A 140 -3.68 10.16 1.74
N HIS A 141 -2.40 9.87 1.94
CA HIS A 141 -1.76 10.03 3.26
C HIS A 141 -1.80 11.49 3.73
N THR A 142 -1.57 12.45 2.83
CA THR A 142 -1.61 13.88 3.15
C THR A 142 -3.01 14.29 3.61
N LEU A 143 -4.05 13.89 2.87
CA LEU A 143 -5.44 14.18 3.20
C LEU A 143 -5.88 13.54 4.53
N ALA A 144 -5.41 12.32 4.83
CA ALA A 144 -5.66 11.66 6.11
C ALA A 144 -4.96 12.35 7.30
N SER A 145 -3.81 12.99 7.07
CA SER A 145 -3.02 13.68 8.10
C SER A 145 -3.41 15.15 8.34
N GLY A 146 -4.20 15.75 7.44
CA GLY A 146 -4.54 17.18 7.44
C GLY A 146 -5.79 17.58 8.24
N THR A 147 -6.52 16.63 8.83
CA THR A 147 -7.56 16.93 9.82
C THR A 147 -6.91 17.30 11.16
N PRO A 148 -7.33 18.38 11.85
CA PRO A 148 -6.97 18.59 13.23
C PRO A 148 -7.37 17.34 14.02
N GLN A 149 -6.37 16.65 14.56
CA GLN A 149 -6.54 15.57 15.54
C GLN A 149 -7.10 16.18 16.83
N THR A 150 -8.38 16.56 16.83
CA THR A 150 -9.12 16.82 18.07
C THR A 150 -9.47 15.48 18.67
N GLY A 151 -8.69 15.08 19.67
CA GLY A 151 -9.06 14.04 20.62
C GLY A 151 -8.59 12.65 20.25
N GLY A 152 -7.45 12.27 20.80
CA GLY A 152 -7.09 10.87 20.97
C GLY A 152 -8.13 10.16 21.84
N ALA A 153 -9.13 9.55 21.22
CA ALA A 153 -9.85 8.42 21.77
C ALA A 153 -9.19 7.17 21.18
N ARG A 154 -8.36 6.51 21.99
CA ARG A 154 -7.88 5.15 21.71
C ARG A 154 -9.09 4.26 21.44
N VAL A 155 -9.29 3.87 20.19
CA VAL A 155 -10.20 2.76 19.89
C VAL A 155 -9.46 1.49 20.30
N SER A 156 -9.76 1.00 21.51
CA SER A 156 -9.45 -0.37 21.90
C SER A 156 -10.04 -1.33 20.86
N PRO A 157 -9.30 -2.36 20.40
CA PRO A 157 -9.89 -3.37 19.53
C PRO A 157 -10.87 -4.19 20.36
N ALA A 158 -12.15 -3.83 20.30
CA ALA A 158 -13.23 -4.70 20.76
C ALA A 158 -13.25 -5.95 19.88
N GLY A 159 -13.27 -7.10 20.55
CA GLY A 159 -12.95 -8.41 20.00
C GLY A 159 -13.70 -8.82 18.75
N PHE A 160 -13.00 -9.56 17.89
CA PHE A 160 -13.63 -10.66 17.17
C PHE A 160 -14.25 -11.60 18.20
N PRO A 161 -15.53 -11.99 18.08
CA PRO A 161 -16.07 -13.05 18.92
C PRO A 161 -15.34 -14.37 18.57
N PRO A 162 -14.81 -15.12 19.55
CA PRO A 162 -14.31 -16.45 19.28
C PRO A 162 -15.48 -17.36 18.91
N THR A 163 -15.49 -17.83 17.66
CA THR A 163 -16.20 -19.05 17.30
C THR A 163 -15.53 -20.19 18.03
N THR A 164 -16.18 -20.70 19.07
CA THR A 164 -15.96 -22.05 19.56
C THR A 164 -17.31 -22.65 19.88
N ALA A 165 -17.70 -23.59 19.03
CA ALA A 165 -18.66 -24.62 19.37
C ALA A 165 -18.12 -25.39 20.57
N ASP A 166 -18.95 -25.62 21.58
CA ASP A 166 -18.99 -26.89 22.29
C ASP A 166 -20.30 -27.01 23.07
N GLY A 167 -21.01 -28.10 22.79
CA GLY A 167 -22.27 -28.44 23.44
C GLY A 167 -22.03 -28.97 24.85
N ALA A 168 -22.84 -28.51 25.79
CA ALA A 168 -23.04 -29.21 27.05
C ALA A 168 -24.44 -28.96 27.61
N SER A 169 -25.25 -30.02 27.56
CA SER A 169 -25.95 -30.54 28.73
C SER A 169 -27.11 -29.72 29.34
N MET A 170 -28.30 -29.96 28.78
CA MET A 170 -29.44 -30.57 29.49
C MET A 170 -29.53 -30.33 31.01
N ARG A 171 -30.51 -29.52 31.44
CA ARG A 171 -31.32 -29.83 32.63
C ARG A 171 -32.69 -29.13 32.58
N ASN A 172 -33.70 -29.95 32.29
CA ASN A 172 -35.11 -29.72 32.58
C ASN A 172 -35.35 -29.98 34.08
N PRO A 173 -36.15 -29.14 34.76
CA PRO A 173 -37.18 -29.70 35.63
C PRO A 173 -38.55 -29.07 35.40
N LYS A 174 -39.52 -29.93 35.11
CA LYS A 174 -40.97 -29.71 35.25
C LYS A 174 -41.32 -29.48 36.73
N SER A 175 -42.44 -28.78 36.96
CA SER A 175 -43.25 -28.67 38.21
C SER A 175 -43.26 -27.24 38.76
N GLY A 176 -44.36 -26.51 38.94
CA GLY A 176 -45.79 -26.78 38.81
C GLY A 176 -46.56 -25.47 39.05
N ALA A 177 -47.68 -25.28 38.34
CA ALA A 177 -49.01 -25.10 38.90
C ALA A 177 -49.42 -23.70 39.43
N LYS A 178 -50.69 -23.37 39.12
CA LYS A 178 -51.58 -22.29 39.64
C LYS A 178 -51.42 -20.91 38.98
N LEU A 179 -52.47 -20.15 38.67
CA LEU A 179 -53.93 -20.31 38.77
C LEU A 179 -54.55 -19.14 37.99
N ALA A 180 -55.73 -19.37 37.41
CA ALA A 180 -56.55 -18.42 36.66
C ALA A 180 -57.08 -17.22 37.49
N ARG A 181 -57.78 -16.30 36.77
CA ARG A 181 -58.66 -15.15 37.15
C ARG A 181 -57.97 -13.80 36.90
N ASN A 182 -58.57 -12.73 36.37
CA ASN A 182 -59.94 -12.34 35.98
C ASN A 182 -59.77 -11.13 35.03
N ALA A 183 -60.53 -10.98 33.94
CA ALA A 183 -61.64 -10.02 33.81
C ALA A 183 -61.40 -8.63 34.43
N ILE A 184 -61.25 -7.61 33.57
CA ILE A 184 -62.06 -6.38 33.44
C ILE A 184 -61.92 -5.93 31.98
#